data_AF-A0A8S8Z720-F1
#
_entry.id   AF-A0A8S8Z720-F1
#
_cell.length_a   1.000
_cell.length_b   1.000
_cell.length_c   1.000
_cell.angle_alpha   90.00
_cell.angle_beta   90.00
_cell.angle_gamma   90.00
#
_symmetry.space_group_name_H-M   'P 1'
#
loop_
_entity.id
_entity.type
_entity.pdbx_description
1 polymer ?
#
loop_
_entity_poly.entity_id
_entity_poly.type
_entity_poly.pdbx_seq_one_letter_code
_entity_poly.pdbx_strand_id
1 'polypeptide(L)'
;MAYSNLQIFTVELIGTSFLGIFATGSIVLGAEMFNGELGFLSAVGPFVALLIGVYSFGKVSLAHFNPAVTIGYYITGQYQKFKFCIILQQK
;
A
#
# COMPACT_ATOMS: atom_id res chain seq x y z
N MET A 1 21.11 6.25 2.03
CA MET A 1 20.64 6.78 3.32
C MET A 1 20.00 5.65 4.09
N ALA A 2 20.27 5.51 5.39
CA ALA A 2 19.55 4.57 6.25
C ALA A 2 18.37 5.31 6.90
N TYR A 3 17.15 4.81 6.71
CA TYR A 3 15.94 5.37 7.33
C TYR A 3 15.65 4.70 8.68
N SER A 4 15.11 5.47 9.63
CA SER A 4 14.76 4.95 10.95
C SER A 4 13.51 4.06 10.88
N ASN A 5 13.34 3.15 11.84
CA ASN A 5 12.19 2.25 11.89
C ASN A 5 10.86 3.03 12.01
N LEU A 6 10.87 4.17 12.69
CA LEU A 6 9.69 5.05 12.81
C LEU A 6 9.32 5.67 11.46
N GLN A 7 10.29 6.12 10.68
CA GLN A 7 10.04 6.67 9.34
C GLN A 7 9.44 5.62 8.40
N ILE A 8 9.99 4.40 8.42
CA ILE A 8 9.49 3.28 7.63
C ILE A 8 8.05 2.96 8.02
N PHE A 9 7.76 2.93 9.32
CA PHE A 9 6.43 2.68 9.86
C PHE A 9 5.41 3.77 9.44
N THR A 10 5.75 5.05 9.58
CA THR A 10 4.87 6.15 9.18
C THR A 10 4.57 6.12 7.69
N VAL A 11 5.56 5.81 6.86
CA VAL A 11 5.40 5.70 5.41
C VAL A 11 4.49 4.52 5.03
N GLU A 12 4.66 3.35 5.66
CA GLU A 12 3.78 2.20 5.43
C GLU A 12 2.34 2.47 5.89
N LEU A 13 2.16 3.16 7.02
CA LEU A 13 0.85 3.55 7.53
C LEU A 13 0.14 4.51 6.57
N ILE A 14 0.82 5.58 6.16
CA ILE A 14 0.27 6.57 5.23
C ILE A 14 -0.04 5.94 3.87
N GLY A 15 0.88 5.15 3.31
CA GLY A 15 0.68 4.53 2.01
C GLY A 15 -0.43 3.48 1.99
N THR A 16 -0.62 2.74 3.08
CA THR A 16 -1.73 1.77 3.20
C THR A 16 -3.08 2.47 3.33
N SER A 17 -3.18 3.52 4.15
CA SER A 17 -4.40 4.33 4.25
C SER A 17 -4.74 5.03 2.93
N PHE A 18 -3.72 5.56 2.23
CA PHE A 18 -3.88 6.16 0.91
C PHE A 18 -4.41 5.14 -0.11
N LEU A 19 -3.81 3.95 -0.18
CA LEU A 19 -4.27 2.89 -1.07
C LEU A 19 -5.72 2.47 -0.75
N GLY A 20 -6.06 2.36 0.53
CA GLY A 20 -7.41 2.06 0.99
C GLY A 20 -8.45 3.07 0.51
N ILE A 21 -8.18 4.37 0.67
CA ILE A 21 -9.08 5.45 0.24
C ILE A 21 -9.33 5.40 -1.27
N PHE A 22 -8.29 5.19 -2.08
CA PHE A 22 -8.45 5.10 -3.54
C PHE A 22 -9.14 3.80 -3.97
N ALA A 23 -8.89 2.68 -3.27
CA ALA A 23 -9.54 1.41 -3.53
C ALA A 23 -11.05 1.50 -3.29
N THR A 24 -11.49 1.82 -2.06
CA THR A 24 -12.92 1.93 -1.76
C THR A 24 -13.56 3.15 -2.44
N GLY A 25 -12.86 4.28 -2.53
CA GLY A 25 -13.35 5.47 -3.21
C GLY A 25 -13.68 5.23 -4.68
N SER A 26 -12.83 4.50 -5.41
CA SER A 26 -13.09 4.18 -6.82
C SER A 26 -14.32 3.31 -7.03
N ILE A 27 -14.57 2.36 -6.12
CA ILE A 27 -15.72 1.45 -6.18
C ILE A 27 -17.01 2.20 -5.83
N VAL A 28 -16.99 2.96 -4.73
CA VAL A 28 -18.17 3.72 -4.26
C VAL A 28 -18.56 4.80 -5.28
N LEU A 29 -17.60 5.56 -5.81
CA LEU A 29 -17.88 6.54 -6.86
C LEU A 29 -18.38 5.87 -8.15
N GLY A 30 -17.84 4.70 -8.52
CA GLY A 30 -18.32 3.95 -9.67
C GLY A 30 -19.74 3.41 -9.50
N ALA A 31 -20.12 3.02 -8.29
CA ALA A 31 -21.47 2.57 -7.97
C ALA A 31 -22.47 3.74 -8.00
N GLU A 32 -22.15 4.85 -7.34
CA GLU A 32 -23.07 5.99 -7.17
C GLU A 32 -23.20 6.85 -8.43
N MET A 33 -22.11 7.16 -9.12
CA MET A 33 -22.11 8.11 -10.25
C MET A 33 -22.36 7.45 -11.60
N PHE A 34 -22.03 6.15 -11.74
CA PHE A 34 -22.08 5.42 -13.01
C PHE A 34 -22.96 4.16 -12.93
N ASN A 35 -23.78 4.05 -11.88
CA ASN A 35 -24.71 2.93 -11.67
C ASN A 35 -24.03 1.54 -11.77
N GLY A 36 -22.74 1.46 -11.43
CA GLY A 36 -21.95 0.23 -11.50
C GLY A 36 -21.41 -0.15 -12.88
N GLU A 37 -21.66 0.63 -13.94
CA GLU A 37 -21.16 0.32 -15.30
C GLU A 37 -19.64 0.35 -15.42
N LEU A 38 -18.97 1.06 -14.51
CA LEU A 38 -17.51 1.14 -14.52
C LEU A 38 -16.82 -0.17 -14.17
N GLY A 39 -17.49 -1.19 -13.62
CA GLY A 39 -16.97 -2.56 -13.43
C GLY A 39 -15.45 -2.65 -13.24
N PHE A 40 -14.74 -3.11 -14.26
CA PHE A 40 -13.27 -3.25 -14.29
C PHE A 40 -12.49 -1.92 -14.22
N LEU A 41 -13.02 -0.83 -14.76
CA LEU A 41 -12.38 0.49 -14.71
C LEU A 41 -12.27 1.04 -13.29
N SER A 42 -13.09 0.57 -12.34
CA SER A 42 -12.93 0.92 -10.92
C SER A 42 -11.56 0.50 -10.38
N ALA A 43 -10.94 -0.57 -10.90
CA ALA A 43 -9.62 -1.02 -10.49
C ALA A 43 -8.47 -0.07 -10.89
N VAL A 44 -8.71 0.86 -11.81
CA VAL A 44 -7.71 1.86 -12.24
C VAL A 44 -7.35 2.80 -11.09
N GLY A 45 -8.30 3.16 -10.23
CA GLY A 45 -8.09 4.02 -9.06
C GLY A 45 -7.02 3.49 -8.10
N PRO A 46 -7.20 2.30 -7.50
CA PRO A 46 -6.19 1.70 -6.63
C PRO A 46 -4.89 1.37 -7.38
N PHE A 47 -4.93 1.03 -8.67
CA PHE A 47 -3.72 0.79 -9.45
C PHE A 47 -2.83 2.03 -9.57
N VAL A 48 -3.41 3.18 -9.92
CA VAL A 48 -2.69 4.46 -10.00
C VAL A 48 -2.19 4.88 -8.62
N ALA A 49 -3.01 4.72 -7.58
CA ALA A 49 -2.60 5.02 -6.20
C ALA A 49 -1.40 4.17 -5.74
N LEU A 50 -1.40 2.87 -6.08
CA LEU A 50 -0.27 1.98 -5.81
C LEU A 50 1.00 2.46 -6.54
N LEU A 51 0.91 2.80 -7.82
CA LEU A 51 2.05 3.29 -8.61
C LEU A 51 2.64 4.57 -8.00
N ILE A 52 1.80 5.54 -7.67
CA ILE A 52 2.24 6.78 -6.99
C ILE A 52 2.96 6.42 -5.69
N GLY A 53 2.36 5.55 -4.87
CA GLY A 53 2.97 5.11 -3.63
C GLY A 53 4.34 4.46 -3.81
N VAL A 54 4.51 3.58 -4.80
CA VAL A 54 5.78 2.92 -5.10
C VAL A 54 6.86 3.92 -5.54
N TYR A 55 6.52 4.86 -6.43
CA TYR A 55 7.47 5.89 -6.88
C TYR A 55 7.85 6.88 -5.78
N SER A 56 6.90 7.25 -4.91
CA SER A 56 7.13 8.20 -3.83
C SER A 56 7.87 7.58 -2.64
N PHE A 57 7.53 6.35 -2.27
CA PHE A 57 7.94 5.75 -0.99
C PHE A 57 8.82 4.50 -1.12
N GLY A 58 9.02 3.98 -2.34
CA GLY A 58 9.81 2.76 -2.58
C GLY A 58 11.24 2.84 -2.06
N LYS A 59 11.87 4.03 -2.09
CA LYS A 59 13.22 4.24 -1.55
C LYS A 59 13.30 4.18 -0.01
N VAL A 60 12.17 4.35 0.67
CA VAL A 60 12.09 4.43 2.15
C VAL A 60 11.67 3.09 2.76
N SER A 61 10.52 2.55 2.35
CA SER A 61 9.93 1.34 2.95
C SER A 61 9.80 0.14 1.99
N LEU A 62 10.30 0.28 0.74
CA LEU A 62 9.95 -0.59 -0.40
C LEU A 62 8.47 -0.57 -0.79
N ALA A 63 7.66 0.30 -0.18
CA ALA A 63 6.25 0.49 -0.53
C ALA A 63 5.46 -0.84 -0.50
N HIS A 64 5.54 -1.58 0.61
CA HIS A 64 4.87 -2.88 0.71
C HIS A 64 3.36 -2.70 0.68
N PHE A 65 2.83 -1.73 1.45
CA PHE A 65 1.42 -1.32 1.52
C PHE A 65 0.39 -2.43 1.74
N ASN A 66 0.85 -3.67 1.97
CA ASN A 66 0.05 -4.86 2.12
C ASN A 66 0.83 -5.91 2.96
N PRO A 67 0.20 -6.52 3.98
CA PRO A 67 0.85 -7.52 4.82
C PRO A 67 1.31 -8.77 4.06
N ALA A 68 0.58 -9.21 3.03
CA ALA A 68 0.96 -10.36 2.21
C ALA A 68 2.27 -10.13 1.45
N VAL A 69 2.49 -8.90 0.97
CA VAL A 69 3.72 -8.50 0.27
C VAL A 69 4.90 -8.47 1.25
N THR A 70 4.69 -7.94 2.45
CA THR A 70 5.70 -7.95 3.54
C THR A 70 6.09 -9.37 3.94
N ILE A 71 5.13 -10.30 4.02
CA ILE A 71 5.39 -11.73 4.30
C ILE A 71 6.15 -12.39 3.15
N GLY A 72 5.78 -12.12 1.89
CA GLY A 72 6.52 -12.64 0.74
C GLY A 72 8.00 -12.21 0.74
N TYR A 73 8.27 -10.95 1.04
CA TYR A 73 9.64 -10.43 1.20
C TYR A 73 10.39 -11.04 2.39
N TYR A 74 9.66 -11.38 3.45
CA TYR A 74 10.23 -12.06 4.61
C TYR A 74 10.66 -13.51 4.29
N ILE A 75 9.79 -14.26 3.60
CA ILE A 75 10.06 -15.67 3.22
C ILE A 75 11.22 -15.77 2.23
N THR A 76 11.34 -14.81 1.31
CA THR A 76 12.42 -14.75 0.31
C THR A 76 13.77 -14.27 0.88
N GLY A 77 13.85 -13.99 2.19
CA GLY A 77 15.10 -13.65 2.87
C GLY A 77 15.62 -12.23 2.57
N GLN A 78 14.82 -11.39 1.90
CA GLN A 78 15.21 -10.04 1.50
C GLN A 78 14.97 -8.99 2.60
N TYR A 79 14.47 -9.38 3.78
CA TYR A 79 14.07 -8.44 4.84
C TYR A 79 14.49 -8.87 6.26
N GLN A 80 14.85 -7.90 7.10
CA GLN A 80 15.28 -8.15 8.49
C GLN A 80 14.09 -8.35 9.44
N LYS A 81 14.15 -9.40 10.28
CA LYS A 81 13.12 -9.85 11.23
C LYS A 81 12.48 -8.75 12.09
N PHE A 82 13.25 -7.74 12.50
CA PHE A 82 12.76 -6.69 13.40
C PHE A 82 11.85 -5.67 12.69
N LYS A 83 12.10 -5.39 11.40
CA LYS A 83 11.28 -4.45 10.61
C LYS A 83 9.94 -5.08 10.17
N PHE A 84 9.94 -6.40 10.00
CA PHE A 84 8.74 -7.20 9.68
C PHE A 84 7.65 -7.08 10.76
N CYS A 85 8.03 -7.22 12.03
CA CYS A 85 7.08 -7.16 13.15
C CYS A 85 6.43 -5.77 13.29
N ILE A 86 7.21 -4.70 13.09
CA ILE A 86 6.74 -3.31 13.18
C ILE A 86 5.70 -2.98 12.11
N ILE A 87 5.87 -3.50 10.89
CA ILE A 87 4.96 -3.24 9.77
C ILE A 87 3.65 -4.04 9.89
N LEU A 88 3.70 -5.24 10.48
CA LEU A 88 2.50 -6.06 10.71
C LEU A 88 1.60 -5.55 11.84
N GLN A 89 2.14 -4.80 12.81
CA GLN A 89 1.33 -4.23 13.91
C GLN A 89 0.42 -3.06 13.46
N GLN A 90 0.44 -2.67 12.19
CA GLN A 90 -0.34 -1.54 11.65
C GLN A 90 -1.41 -1.93 10.63
N LYS A 91 -1.54 -3.23 10.30
CA LYS A 91 -2.40 -3.71 9.21
C LYS A 91 -3.24 -4.89 9.64
#